data_AF-A0A0Q5VLR5-F1
#
_entry.id   AF-A0A0Q5VLR5-F1
#
_cell.length_a   1.000
_cell.length_b   1.000
_cell.length_c   1.000
_cell.angle_alpha   90.00
_cell.angle_beta   90.00
_cell.angle_gamma   90.00
#
_symmetry.space_group_name_H-M   'P 1'
#
loop_
_entity.id
_entity.type
_entity.pdbx_description
1 polymer ?
#
loop_
_entity_poly.entity_id
_entity_poly.type
_entity_poly.pdbx_seq_one_letter_code
_entity_poly.pdbx_strand_id
1 'polypeptide(L)'
;MTDMAPTPRRIRPDSVWNDAREDYLIGFTAQEVCRRHDLGLSAFWARAQREGWRRADQPAPDPVDDALDPDAPVASREQAIDKAWRRVDAALDAGRSTDALRWMRIHAMLLAGERADMREGDRRSMADLRQATEAARGRSAATVAVMQRVQTEIDIVDAQLAARRTRDQANEVESKNALDPDEPGLNRAERRRRRRLSG
;
A
#
# COMPACT_ATOMS: atom_id res chain seq x y z
N MET A 1 -1.28 11.16 84.88
CA MET A 1 -2.20 10.18 84.27
C MET A 1 -3.44 10.98 83.88
N THR A 2 -3.45 11.57 82.69
CA THR A 2 -4.51 12.47 82.25
C THR A 2 -5.56 11.64 81.52
N ASP A 3 -6.71 11.48 82.17
CA ASP A 3 -7.89 10.84 81.61
C ASP A 3 -8.46 11.75 80.50
N MET A 4 -8.14 11.43 79.25
CA MET A 4 -8.70 12.06 78.06
C MET A 4 -10.11 11.50 77.86
N ALA A 5 -11.11 12.21 78.36
CA ALA A 5 -12.51 11.92 78.08
C ALA A 5 -12.72 11.73 76.55
N PRO A 6 -13.43 10.68 76.12
CA PRO A 6 -13.60 10.41 74.69
C PRO A 6 -14.36 11.58 74.05
N THR A 7 -13.74 12.20 73.03
CA THR A 7 -14.39 13.24 72.23
C THR A 7 -15.74 12.76 71.73
N PRO A 8 -16.81 13.57 71.85
CA PRO A 8 -18.14 13.16 71.45
C PRO A 8 -18.15 12.75 69.97
N ARG A 9 -18.64 11.54 69.69
CA ARG A 9 -18.75 11.01 68.33
C ARG A 9 -19.66 11.94 67.52
N ARG A 10 -19.09 12.69 66.58
CA ARG A 10 -19.84 13.52 65.63
C ARG A 10 -20.66 12.63 64.71
N ILE A 11 -21.95 12.52 65.00
CA ILE A 11 -22.90 11.85 64.09
C ILE A 11 -23.14 12.80 62.92
N ARG A 12 -22.80 12.36 61.71
CA ARG A 12 -23.02 13.11 60.47
C ARG A 12 -24.45 12.89 59.97
N PRO A 13 -25.09 13.91 59.39
CA PRO A 13 -26.41 13.76 58.79
C PRO A 13 -26.36 12.80 57.60
N ASP A 14 -27.49 12.15 57.29
CA ASP A 14 -27.57 11.18 56.20
C ASP A 14 -27.29 11.79 54.81
N SER A 15 -27.50 13.10 54.64
CA SER A 15 -27.14 13.80 53.40
C SER A 15 -25.64 13.68 53.07
N VAL A 16 -24.77 13.87 54.06
CA VAL A 16 -23.30 13.73 53.89
C VAL A 16 -22.93 12.29 53.54
N TRP A 17 -23.66 11.31 54.09
CA TRP A 17 -23.44 9.90 53.75
C TRP A 17 -23.90 9.56 52.33
N ASN A 18 -24.98 10.17 51.86
CA ASN A 18 -25.45 10.01 50.48
C ASN A 18 -24.46 10.61 49.48
N ASP A 19 -23.98 11.83 49.73
CA ASP A 19 -22.98 12.49 48.88
C ASP A 19 -21.66 11.69 48.86
N ALA A 20 -21.25 11.16 50.02
CA ALA A 20 -20.08 10.30 50.12
C ALA A 20 -20.24 8.97 49.36
N ARG A 21 -21.45 8.39 49.38
CA ARG A 21 -21.77 7.19 48.61
C ARG A 21 -21.72 7.48 47.11
N GLU A 22 -22.30 8.59 46.67
CA GLU A 22 -22.29 8.99 45.26
C GLU A 22 -20.86 9.20 44.74
N ASP A 23 -20.05 10.00 45.45
CA ASP A 23 -18.64 10.20 45.12
C ASP A 23 -17.88 8.86 45.06
N TYR A 24 -18.11 7.98 46.05
CA TYR A 24 -17.47 6.67 46.07
C TYR A 24 -17.89 5.84 44.87
N LEU A 25 -19.17 5.78 44.51
CA LEU A 25 -19.66 4.98 43.40
C LEU A 25 -19.22 5.52 42.02
N ILE A 26 -19.05 6.83 41.87
CA ILE A 26 -18.57 7.47 40.64
C ILE A 26 -17.10 7.15 40.34
N GLY A 27 -16.28 6.84 41.36
CA GLY A 27 -14.90 6.41 41.13
C GLY A 27 -13.87 6.88 42.15
N PHE A 28 -14.21 7.82 43.03
CA PHE A 28 -13.26 8.32 44.02
C PHE A 28 -12.83 7.23 45.00
N THR A 29 -11.62 7.36 45.54
CA THR A 29 -11.12 6.43 46.55
C THR A 29 -11.79 6.70 47.90
N ALA A 30 -11.93 5.67 48.73
CA ALA A 30 -12.53 5.81 50.07
C ALA A 30 -11.78 6.83 50.95
N GLN A 31 -10.46 6.97 50.78
CA GLN A 31 -9.65 7.95 51.51
C GLN A 31 -9.95 9.39 51.07
N GLU A 32 -10.12 9.63 49.77
CA GLU A 32 -10.50 10.95 49.24
C GLU A 32 -11.91 11.35 49.68
N VAL A 33 -12.87 10.41 49.57
CA VAL A 33 -14.24 10.60 50.01
C VAL A 33 -14.30 10.92 51.51
N CYS A 34 -13.59 10.15 52.34
CA CYS A 34 -13.55 10.39 53.78
C CYS A 34 -12.94 11.75 54.14
N ARG A 35 -11.89 12.18 53.43
CA ARG A 35 -11.26 13.50 53.63
C ARG A 35 -12.20 14.63 53.23
N ARG A 36 -12.91 14.49 52.11
CA ARG A 36 -13.83 15.51 51.57
C ARG A 36 -15.05 15.73 52.46
N HIS A 37 -15.59 14.64 53.01
CA HIS A 37 -16.84 14.63 53.79
C HIS A 37 -16.62 14.61 55.31
N ASP A 38 -15.37 14.74 55.77
CA ASP A 38 -14.96 14.69 57.19
C ASP A 38 -15.53 13.44 57.91
N LEU A 39 -15.29 12.27 57.29
CA LEU A 39 -15.74 10.95 57.73
C LEU A 39 -14.55 10.10 58.19
N GLY A 40 -14.78 9.26 59.20
CA GLY A 40 -13.82 8.25 59.61
C GLY A 40 -13.86 7.03 58.68
N LEU A 41 -12.69 6.56 58.22
CA LEU A 41 -12.58 5.46 57.28
C LEU A 41 -13.25 4.16 57.79
N SER A 42 -13.09 3.83 59.07
CA SER A 42 -13.73 2.65 59.67
C SER A 42 -15.26 2.77 59.70
N ALA A 43 -15.81 3.96 59.97
CA ALA A 43 -17.24 4.21 59.96
C ALA A 43 -17.81 4.15 58.53
N PHE A 44 -17.04 4.65 57.57
CA PHE A 44 -17.36 4.54 56.15
C PHE A 44 -17.48 3.09 55.70
N TRP A 45 -16.49 2.24 56.02
CA TRP A 45 -16.56 0.82 55.67
C TRP A 45 -17.70 0.07 56.36
N ALA A 46 -17.94 0.36 57.64
CA ALA A 46 -19.05 -0.25 58.38
C ALA A 46 -20.41 0.10 57.75
N ARG A 47 -20.57 1.36 57.32
CA ARG A 47 -21.78 1.80 56.63
C ARG A 47 -21.90 1.22 55.21
N ALA A 48 -20.80 1.23 54.46
CA ALA A 48 -20.71 0.65 53.12
C ALA A 48 -21.15 -0.81 53.07
N GLN A 49 -20.69 -1.58 54.05
CA GLN A 49 -21.04 -2.99 54.19
C GLN A 49 -22.51 -3.16 54.62
N ARG A 50 -22.96 -2.40 55.62
CA ARG A 50 -24.36 -2.45 56.11
C ARG A 50 -25.38 -2.10 55.03
N GLU A 51 -25.04 -1.20 54.14
CA GLU A 51 -25.93 -0.71 53.07
C GLU A 51 -25.62 -1.32 51.70
N GLY A 52 -24.70 -2.30 51.63
CA GLY A 52 -24.48 -3.12 50.44
C GLY A 52 -23.84 -2.41 49.25
N TRP A 53 -23.17 -1.27 49.45
CA TRP A 53 -22.49 -0.53 48.38
C TRP A 53 -20.97 -0.62 48.44
N ARG A 54 -20.41 -1.44 49.33
CA ARG A 54 -18.97 -1.73 49.37
C ARG A 54 -18.56 -2.54 48.13
N ARG A 55 -17.64 -2.01 47.32
CA ARG A 55 -17.13 -2.69 46.10
C ARG A 55 -16.60 -4.10 46.38
N ALA A 56 -15.95 -4.32 47.53
CA ALA A 56 -15.42 -5.63 47.91
C ALA A 56 -16.50 -6.69 48.21
N ASP A 57 -17.74 -6.26 48.48
CA ASP A 57 -18.87 -7.17 48.70
C ASP A 57 -19.69 -7.40 47.43
N GLN A 58 -19.40 -6.67 46.35
CA GLN A 58 -20.00 -6.96 45.06
C GLN A 58 -19.39 -8.24 44.50
N PRO A 59 -20.20 -9.08 43.81
CA PRO A 59 -19.66 -10.23 43.11
C PRO A 59 -18.52 -9.75 42.19
N ALA A 60 -17.43 -10.51 42.17
CA ALA A 60 -16.36 -10.22 41.24
C ALA A 60 -16.98 -10.08 39.84
N PRO A 61 -16.62 -9.04 39.07
CA PRO A 61 -17.07 -8.97 37.68
C PRO A 61 -16.67 -10.28 37.01
N ASP A 62 -17.59 -10.85 36.22
CA ASP A 62 -17.30 -12.06 35.48
C ASP A 62 -15.96 -11.85 34.75
N PRO A 63 -15.05 -12.84 34.80
CA PRO A 63 -13.81 -12.75 34.04
C PRO A 63 -14.21 -12.47 32.59
N VAL A 64 -13.71 -11.36 32.05
CA VAL A 64 -13.88 -11.05 30.63
C VAL A 64 -13.32 -12.25 29.90
N ASP A 65 -14.15 -12.90 29.08
CA ASP A 65 -13.72 -14.01 28.26
C ASP A 65 -12.73 -13.45 27.23
N ASP A 66 -11.44 -13.48 27.57
CA ASP A 66 -10.32 -13.06 26.72
C ASP A 66 -10.04 -14.11 25.63
N ALA A 67 -10.99 -15.00 25.34
CA ALA A 67 -10.94 -15.86 24.17
C ALA A 67 -10.77 -14.98 22.92
N LEU A 68 -9.55 -14.99 22.38
CA LEU A 68 -9.24 -14.43 21.07
C LEU A 68 -10.08 -15.18 20.05
N ASP A 69 -11.17 -14.56 19.59
CA ASP A 69 -11.92 -15.02 18.43
C ASP A 69 -11.01 -14.87 17.19
N PRO A 70 -10.53 -15.97 16.59
CA PRO A 70 -9.65 -15.92 15.45
C PRO A 70 -10.36 -15.43 14.18
N ASP A 71 -11.69 -15.55 14.13
CA ASP A 71 -12.53 -15.15 13.01
C ASP A 71 -13.03 -13.71 13.15
N ALA A 72 -12.81 -13.09 14.31
CA ALA A 72 -13.13 -11.69 14.51
C ALA A 72 -12.32 -10.80 13.55
N PRO A 73 -12.95 -9.77 12.96
CA PRO A 73 -12.26 -8.85 12.08
C PRO A 73 -11.13 -8.16 12.85
N VAL A 74 -9.92 -8.28 12.30
CA VAL A 74 -8.76 -7.57 12.84
C VAL A 74 -8.99 -6.07 12.69
N ALA A 75 -8.83 -5.34 13.80
CA ALA A 75 -8.91 -3.89 13.79
C ALA A 75 -7.93 -3.29 12.76
N SER A 76 -8.35 -2.21 12.09
CA SER A 76 -7.46 -1.54 11.14
C SER A 76 -6.22 -0.99 11.85
N ARG A 77 -5.14 -0.79 11.11
CA ARG A 77 -3.90 -0.18 11.66
C ARG A 77 -4.19 1.17 12.33
N GLU A 78 -5.02 1.99 11.69
CA GLU A 78 -5.46 3.29 12.21
C GLU A 78 -6.18 3.16 13.56
N GLN A 79 -7.12 2.21 13.68
CA GLN A 79 -7.82 1.93 14.94
C GLN A 79 -6.84 1.44 16.03
N ALA A 80 -5.83 0.66 15.66
CA ALA A 80 -4.80 0.21 16.60
C ALA A 80 -3.93 1.37 17.10
N ILE A 81 -3.61 2.34 16.23
CA ILE A 81 -2.86 3.57 16.57
C ILE A 81 -3.67 4.42 17.55
N ASP A 82 -4.92 4.74 17.24
CA ASP A 82 -5.80 5.51 18.12
C ASP A 82 -5.96 4.84 19.49
N LYS A 83 -6.18 3.52 19.49
CA LYS A 83 -6.30 2.73 20.72
C LYS A 83 -5.01 2.72 21.55
N ALA A 84 -3.84 2.71 20.92
CA ALA A 84 -2.57 2.80 21.63
C ALA A 84 -2.39 4.18 22.28
N TRP A 85 -2.76 5.26 21.59
CA TRP A 85 -2.66 6.62 22.12
C TRP A 85 -3.60 6.86 23.31
N ARG A 86 -4.87 6.43 23.22
CA ARG A 86 -5.81 6.51 24.36
C ARG A 86 -5.31 5.78 25.61
N ARG A 87 -4.54 4.69 25.44
CA ARG A 87 -3.92 3.98 26.56
C ARG A 87 -2.71 4.70 27.15
N VAL A 88 -2.01 5.51 26.36
CA VAL A 88 -0.98 6.43 26.88
C VAL A 88 -1.66 7.46 27.77
N ASP A 89 -2.71 8.13 27.28
CA ASP A 89 -3.44 9.15 28.04
C ASP A 89 -3.98 8.57 29.36
N ALA A 90 -4.66 7.42 29.31
CA ALA A 90 -5.19 6.76 30.51
C ALA A 90 -4.10 6.28 31.50
N ALA A 91 -2.89 5.98 31.03
CA ALA A 91 -1.77 5.63 31.90
C ALA A 91 -1.15 6.87 32.55
N LEU A 92 -1.07 7.99 31.81
CA LEU A 92 -0.60 9.28 32.31
C LEU A 92 -1.56 9.85 33.37
N ASP A 93 -2.86 9.85 33.10
CA ASP A 93 -3.90 10.30 34.04
C ASP A 93 -3.86 9.53 35.36
N ALA A 94 -3.46 8.26 35.32
CA ALA A 94 -3.32 7.41 36.48
C ALA A 94 -1.90 7.41 37.11
N GLY A 95 -0.98 8.25 36.63
CA GLY A 95 0.39 8.35 37.14
C GLY A 95 1.28 7.12 36.86
N ARG A 96 0.89 6.22 35.94
CA ARG A 96 1.63 5.00 35.60
C ARG A 96 2.60 5.26 34.44
N SER A 97 3.72 5.93 34.74
CA SER A 97 4.71 6.35 33.75
C SER A 97 5.31 5.19 32.92
N THR A 98 5.59 4.04 33.53
CA THR A 98 6.12 2.86 32.83
C THR A 98 5.13 2.28 31.81
N ASP A 99 3.84 2.26 32.14
CA ASP A 99 2.79 1.81 31.21
C ASP A 99 2.66 2.79 30.05
N ALA A 100 2.70 4.09 30.32
CA ALA A 100 2.68 5.11 29.28
C ALA A 100 3.86 4.93 28.30
N LEU A 101 5.07 4.72 28.81
CA LEU A 101 6.26 4.45 27.98
C LEU A 101 6.10 3.18 27.13
N ARG A 102 5.54 2.12 27.70
CA ARG A 102 5.27 0.87 26.98
C ARG A 102 4.28 1.10 25.83
N TRP A 103 3.18 1.80 26.07
CA TRP A 103 2.18 2.10 25.04
C TRP A 103 2.69 3.08 23.98
N MET A 104 3.51 4.07 24.36
CA MET A 104 4.17 4.96 23.41
C MET A 104 5.10 4.19 22.45
N ARG A 105 5.83 3.19 22.95
CA ARG A 105 6.67 2.32 22.09
C ARG A 105 5.82 1.55 21.08
N ILE A 106 4.70 0.98 21.52
CA ILE A 106 3.76 0.26 20.63
C ILE A 106 3.21 1.21 19.56
N HIS A 107 2.77 2.41 19.96
CA HIS A 107 2.30 3.44 19.04
C HIS A 107 3.35 3.81 17.99
N ALA A 108 4.61 4.02 18.41
CA ALA A 108 5.71 4.32 17.50
C ALA A 108 5.99 3.17 16.51
N MET A 109 5.90 1.92 16.96
CA MET A 109 6.04 0.74 16.10
C MET A 109 4.91 0.64 15.06
N LEU A 110 3.67 0.96 15.43
CA LEU A 110 2.54 0.96 14.51
C LEU A 110 2.69 2.03 13.43
N LEU A 111 3.07 3.26 13.79
CA LEU A 111 3.38 4.34 12.84
C LEU A 111 4.55 4.00 11.92
N ALA A 112 5.59 3.35 12.44
CA ALA A 112 6.72 2.90 11.63
C ALA A 112 6.28 1.85 10.60
N GLY A 113 5.40 0.92 11.00
CA GLY A 113 4.81 -0.07 10.11
C GLY A 113 4.00 0.56 8.98
N GLU A 114 3.10 1.49 9.28
CA GLU A 114 2.30 2.22 8.28
C GLU A 114 3.18 2.92 7.23
N ARG A 115 4.25 3.59 7.68
CA ARG A 115 5.22 4.23 6.77
C ARG A 115 5.99 3.22 5.94
N ALA A 116 6.25 2.03 6.45
CA ALA A 116 6.91 0.97 5.68
C ALA A 116 5.98 0.43 4.59
N ASP A 117 4.72 0.19 4.94
CA ASP A 117 3.69 -0.30 4.02
C ASP A 117 3.48 0.67 2.85
N MET A 118 3.41 1.98 3.13
CA MET A 118 3.32 3.01 2.08
C MET A 118 4.51 2.98 1.11
N ARG A 119 5.74 2.95 1.63
CA ARG A 119 6.95 2.90 0.79
C ARG A 119 7.00 1.63 -0.07
N GLU A 120 6.52 0.53 0.49
CA GLU A 120 6.47 -0.73 -0.24
C GLU A 120 5.41 -0.68 -1.35
N GLY A 121 4.27 -0.05 -1.09
CA GLY A 121 3.28 0.30 -2.11
C GLY A 121 3.89 1.12 -3.24
N ASP A 122 4.57 2.22 -2.92
CA ASP A 122 5.22 3.08 -3.92
C ASP A 122 6.25 2.32 -4.76
N ARG A 123 7.06 1.47 -4.13
CA ARG A 123 8.04 0.62 -4.84
C ARG A 123 7.36 -0.32 -5.82
N ARG A 124 6.27 -0.99 -5.41
CA ARG A 124 5.48 -1.88 -6.28
C ARG A 124 4.90 -1.10 -7.44
N SER A 125 4.24 0.03 -7.18
CA SER A 125 3.68 0.87 -8.26
C SER A 125 4.73 1.35 -9.25
N MET A 126 5.93 1.73 -8.77
CA MET A 126 7.04 2.11 -9.65
C MET A 126 7.58 0.93 -10.46
N ALA A 127 7.64 -0.27 -9.87
CA ALA A 127 8.04 -1.47 -10.59
C ALA A 127 7.02 -1.83 -11.68
N ASP A 128 5.73 -1.76 -11.36
CA ASP A 128 4.64 -2.01 -12.30
C ASP A 128 4.68 -1.01 -13.47
N LEU A 129 4.90 0.28 -13.18
CA LEU A 129 5.06 1.31 -14.21
C LEU A 129 6.26 1.02 -15.11
N ARG A 130 7.41 0.67 -14.53
CA ARG A 130 8.61 0.32 -15.32
C ARG A 130 8.32 -0.87 -16.24
N GLN A 131 7.76 -1.95 -15.69
CA GLN A 131 7.38 -3.13 -16.47
C GLN A 131 6.38 -2.79 -17.59
N ALA A 132 5.40 -1.93 -17.32
CA ALA A 132 4.45 -1.46 -18.33
C ALA A 132 5.14 -0.67 -19.45
N THR A 133 6.08 0.22 -19.11
CA THR A 133 6.84 0.99 -20.10
C THR A 133 7.76 0.10 -20.94
N GLU A 134 8.41 -0.89 -20.33
CA GLU A 134 9.25 -1.87 -21.03
C GLU A 134 8.42 -2.73 -21.98
N ALA A 135 7.26 -3.21 -21.53
CA ALA A 135 6.33 -3.95 -22.37
C ALA A 135 5.83 -3.12 -23.56
N ALA A 136 5.57 -1.81 -23.36
CA ALA A 136 5.18 -0.90 -24.43
C ALA A 136 6.31 -0.67 -25.44
N ARG A 137 7.56 -0.52 -24.98
CA ARG A 137 8.75 -0.44 -25.85
C ARG A 137 8.93 -1.74 -26.64
N GLY A 138 8.78 -2.89 -26.00
CA GLY A 138 8.86 -4.20 -26.65
C GLY A 138 7.83 -4.36 -27.76
N ARG A 139 6.56 -3.97 -27.51
CA ARG A 139 5.51 -3.96 -28.55
C ARG A 139 5.86 -3.03 -29.71
N SER A 140 6.33 -1.82 -29.40
CA SER A 140 6.71 -0.83 -30.43
C SER A 140 7.87 -1.35 -31.29
N ALA A 141 8.90 -1.93 -30.66
CA ALA A 141 10.03 -2.52 -31.37
C ALA A 141 9.59 -3.70 -32.28
N ALA A 142 8.66 -4.54 -31.80
CA ALA A 142 8.08 -5.61 -32.62
C ALA A 142 7.33 -5.06 -33.83
N THR A 143 6.54 -4.00 -33.66
CA THR A 143 5.86 -3.32 -34.78
C THR A 143 6.86 -2.75 -35.78
N VAL A 144 7.91 -2.07 -35.32
CA VAL A 144 8.97 -1.53 -36.19
C VAL A 144 9.68 -2.66 -36.95
N ALA A 145 9.99 -3.77 -36.31
CA ALA A 145 10.63 -4.93 -36.97
C ALA A 145 9.73 -5.52 -38.07
N VAL A 146 8.41 -5.60 -37.85
CA VAL A 146 7.46 -6.02 -38.87
C VAL A 146 7.44 -5.04 -40.05
N MET A 147 7.39 -3.73 -39.78
CA MET A 147 7.42 -2.71 -40.83
C MET A 147 8.72 -2.77 -41.65
N GLN A 148 9.88 -2.94 -41.00
CA GLN A 148 11.17 -3.10 -41.68
C GLN A 148 11.18 -4.34 -42.58
N ARG A 149 10.64 -5.46 -42.12
CA ARG A 149 10.53 -6.68 -42.93
C ARG A 149 9.66 -6.46 -44.16
N VAL A 150 8.50 -5.82 -44.00
CA VAL A 150 7.63 -5.49 -45.13
C VAL A 150 8.35 -4.58 -46.13
N GLN A 151 9.08 -3.57 -45.64
CA GLN A 151 9.86 -2.68 -46.50
C GLN A 151 10.93 -3.44 -47.28
N THR A 152 11.66 -4.36 -46.64
CA THR A 152 12.67 -5.16 -47.35
C THR A 152 12.08 -6.04 -48.44
N GLU A 153 10.87 -6.58 -48.25
CA GLU A 153 10.18 -7.35 -49.29
C GLU A 153 9.76 -6.46 -50.47
N ILE A 154 9.29 -5.24 -50.19
CA ILE A 154 8.97 -4.24 -51.23
C ILE A 154 10.23 -3.91 -52.04
N ASP A 155 11.34 -3.62 -51.36
CA ASP A 155 12.61 -3.27 -52.01
C ASP A 155 13.13 -4.42 -52.90
N ILE A 156 12.96 -5.67 -52.46
CA ILE A 156 13.32 -6.86 -53.25
C ILE A 156 12.47 -6.94 -54.53
N VAL A 157 11.15 -6.75 -54.40
CA VAL A 157 10.24 -6.80 -55.56
C VAL A 157 10.57 -5.68 -56.55
N ASP A 158 10.81 -4.47 -56.07
CA ASP A 158 11.19 -3.33 -56.90
C ASP A 158 12.51 -3.58 -57.64
N ALA A 159 13.51 -4.15 -56.97
CA ALA A 159 14.78 -4.54 -57.59
C ALA A 159 14.59 -5.60 -58.69
N GLN A 160 13.73 -6.60 -58.46
CA GLN A 160 13.40 -7.62 -59.47
C GLN A 160 12.69 -7.02 -60.69
N LEU A 161 11.75 -6.11 -60.48
CA LEU A 161 11.05 -5.42 -61.56
C LEU A 161 12.00 -4.54 -62.37
N ALA A 162 12.92 -3.81 -61.72
CA ALA A 162 13.95 -3.04 -62.40
C ALA A 162 14.86 -3.93 -63.26
N ALA A 163 15.31 -5.08 -62.73
CA ALA A 163 16.14 -6.03 -63.46
C ALA A 163 15.41 -6.68 -64.65
N ARG A 164 14.10 -6.91 -64.54
CA ARG A 164 13.28 -7.37 -65.67
C ARG A 164 13.18 -6.31 -66.76
N ARG A 165 12.89 -5.05 -66.39
CA ARG A 165 12.82 -3.94 -67.35
C ARG A 165 14.12 -3.73 -68.11
N THR A 166 15.28 -3.80 -67.43
CA THR A 166 16.58 -3.65 -68.11
C THR A 166 16.87 -4.82 -69.04
N ARG A 167 16.51 -6.05 -68.66
CA ARG A 167 16.59 -7.22 -69.56
C ARG A 167 15.68 -7.07 -70.77
N ASP A 168 14.44 -6.64 -70.58
CA ASP A 168 13.49 -6.45 -71.68
C ASP A 168 13.97 -5.36 -72.65
N GLN A 169 14.53 -4.26 -72.13
CA GLN A 169 15.17 -3.21 -72.95
C GLN A 169 16.36 -3.75 -73.73
N ALA A 170 17.22 -4.57 -73.11
CA ALA A 170 18.35 -5.18 -73.80
C ALA A 170 17.88 -6.12 -74.92
N ASN A 171 16.87 -6.96 -74.65
CA ASN A 171 16.26 -7.85 -75.65
C ASN A 171 15.61 -7.06 -76.80
N GLU A 172 14.97 -5.92 -76.50
CA GLU A 172 14.37 -5.05 -77.52
C GLU A 172 15.43 -4.38 -78.42
N VAL A 173 16.54 -3.93 -77.84
CA VAL A 173 17.69 -3.40 -78.60
C VAL A 173 18.32 -4.48 -79.46
N GLU A 174 18.49 -5.70 -78.94
CA GLU A 174 19.01 -6.84 -79.69
C GLU A 174 18.07 -7.24 -80.83
N SER A 175 16.76 -7.27 -80.59
CA SER A 175 15.76 -7.53 -81.63
C SER A 175 15.72 -6.43 -82.70
N LYS A 176 15.88 -5.15 -82.32
CA LYS A 176 15.97 -4.03 -83.27
C LYS A 176 17.24 -4.09 -84.12
N ASN A 177 18.38 -4.44 -83.51
CA ASN A 177 19.64 -4.68 -84.25
C ASN A 177 19.56 -5.89 -85.18
N ALA A 178 18.79 -6.94 -84.81
CA ALA A 178 18.56 -8.11 -85.66
C ALA A 178 17.59 -7.84 -86.84
N LEU A 179 16.84 -6.74 -86.79
CA LEU A 179 15.91 -6.30 -87.83
C LEU A 179 16.46 -5.17 -88.71
N ASP A 180 17.71 -4.75 -88.51
CA ASP A 180 18.40 -3.79 -89.37
C ASP A 180 18.93 -4.50 -90.63
N PRO A 181 18.48 -4.13 -91.85
CA PRO A 181 18.96 -4.75 -93.09
C PRO A 181 20.43 -4.43 -93.42
N ASP A 182 21.12 -3.59 -92.64
CA ASP A 182 22.55 -3.30 -92.77
C ASP A 182 23.36 -3.71 -91.50
N GLU A 183 23.48 -5.02 -91.24
CA GLU A 183 24.23 -5.62 -90.12
C GLU A 183 25.62 -4.96 -89.82
N PRO A 184 25.83 -4.38 -88.63
CA PRO A 184 27.14 -3.93 -88.17
C PRO A 184 27.90 -5.10 -87.52
N GLY A 185 28.45 -5.99 -88.34
CA GLY A 185 29.28 -7.11 -87.87
C GLY A 185 30.17 -7.77 -88.93
N LEU A 186 29.98 -7.44 -90.22
CA LEU A 186 30.70 -8.08 -91.31
C LEU A 186 32.06 -7.40 -91.56
N ASN A 187 33.13 -8.21 -91.46
CA ASN A 187 34.47 -7.77 -91.86
C ASN A 187 34.45 -7.40 -93.36
N ARG A 188 35.30 -6.46 -93.76
CA ARG A 188 35.41 -5.92 -95.13
C ARG A 188 35.45 -7.02 -96.21
N ALA A 189 36.02 -8.18 -95.88
CA ALA A 189 36.10 -9.35 -96.75
C ALA A 189 34.73 -10.01 -97.03
N GLU A 190 33.85 -10.09 -96.03
CA GLU A 190 32.52 -10.70 -96.16
C GLU A 190 31.56 -9.82 -96.97
N ARG A 191 31.66 -8.49 -96.80
CA ARG A 191 30.91 -7.52 -97.63
C ARG A 191 31.24 -7.66 -99.13
N ARG A 192 32.49 -7.98 -99.48
CA ARG A 192 32.89 -8.22 -100.88
C ARG A 192 32.35 -9.53 -101.45
N ARG A 193 32.21 -10.58 -100.64
CA ARG A 193 31.67 -11.87 -101.10
C ARG A 193 30.18 -11.78 -101.39
N ARG A 194 29.39 -11.14 -100.52
CA ARG A 194 27.94 -10.96 -100.75
C ARG A 194 27.64 -10.18 -102.04
N ARG A 195 28.37 -9.10 -102.32
CA ARG A 195 28.18 -8.33 -103.58
C ARG A 195 28.49 -9.11 -104.87
N ARG A 196 29.25 -10.20 -104.80
CA ARG A 196 29.53 -11.07 -105.95
C ARG A 196 28.48 -12.18 -106.15
N LEU A 197 27.61 -12.42 -105.17
CA LEU A 197 26.55 -13.43 -105.24
C LEU A 197 25.20 -12.81 -105.63
N SER A 198 25.11 -11.49 -105.72
CA SER A 198 23.88 -10.74 -106.01
C SER A 198 23.91 -9.98 -107.36
N GLY A 199 24.87 -10.29 -108.24
CA GLY A 199 24.95 -9.77 -109.60
C GLY A 199 25.35 -10.90 -110.55
#